data_AF-A0A2M7ZFQ5-F1
#
_entry.id   AF-A0A2M7ZFQ5-F1
#
_cell.length_a   1.000
_cell.length_b   1.000
_cell.length_c   1.000
_cell.angle_alpha   90.00
_cell.angle_beta   90.00
_cell.angle_gamma   90.00
#
_symmetry.space_group_name_H-M   'P 1'
#
loop_
_entity.id
_entity.type
_entity.pdbx_description
1 polymer ?
#
loop_
_entity_poly.entity_id
_entity_poly.type
_entity_poly.pdbx_seq_one_letter_code
_entity_poly.pdbx_strand_id
1 'polypeptide(L)'
;IDVGGNRTGMKSDNINEITSLVREIKNSKKLVLEGLLTHAGHTYHAKNKTEIKSIYNDSVIKLNAIKNSIDKNLLVSVGDTPGCSIVSNFSDVNEIRPGNFVFYDYMQYKLGVCSFNQIATVLAVPVVAKHSDRNEIVVYGGAVHLSKDFIEERSRKIYGGVVKLFSESWSKPIKNAFVKSISQEHGIIKIPKSEFEKVKIGSLIGIVPIHSCLTVSLMKQYLTTYNKRIFAMNNF
;
A
#
# COMPACT_ATOMS: atom_id res chain seq x y z
N ILE A 1 -9.32 16.03 9.78
CA ILE A 1 -9.47 15.53 11.17
C ILE A 1 -8.51 14.39 11.38
N ASP A 2 -7.69 14.48 12.41
CA ASP A 2 -6.86 13.38 12.87
C ASP A 2 -7.65 12.49 13.83
N VAL A 3 -7.79 11.23 13.47
CA VAL A 3 -8.55 10.21 14.22
C VAL A 3 -7.63 9.22 14.95
N GLY A 4 -6.31 9.45 14.95
CA GLY A 4 -5.30 8.58 15.54
C GLY A 4 -4.11 8.30 14.62
N GLY A 5 -4.14 8.83 13.39
CA GLY A 5 -3.06 8.66 12.43
C GLY A 5 -1.83 9.53 12.72
N ASN A 6 -1.98 10.59 13.51
CA ASN A 6 -0.89 11.50 13.90
C ASN A 6 -0.09 12.06 12.71
N ARG A 7 -0.75 12.24 11.56
CA ARG A 7 -0.13 12.78 10.33
C ARG A 7 -0.39 14.28 10.18
N THR A 8 -1.67 14.63 10.03
CA THR A 8 -2.13 16.01 9.81
C THR A 8 -3.60 16.17 10.24
N GLY A 9 -3.99 17.40 10.56
CA GLY A 9 -5.37 17.77 10.87
C GLY A 9 -5.62 17.92 12.37
N MET A 10 -6.67 18.65 12.73
CA MET A 10 -7.08 18.81 14.13
C MET A 10 -7.48 17.47 14.73
N LYS A 11 -7.06 17.21 15.98
CA LYS A 11 -7.43 16.00 16.72
C LYS A 11 -8.94 15.93 16.89
N SER A 12 -9.51 14.75 16.72
CA SER A 12 -10.95 14.52 16.76
C SER A 12 -11.62 14.88 18.09
N ASP A 13 -10.87 14.91 19.19
CA ASP A 13 -11.33 15.30 20.52
C ASP A 13 -11.27 16.81 20.78
N ASN A 14 -10.58 17.60 19.94
CA ASN A 14 -10.52 19.05 20.08
C ASN A 14 -11.74 19.75 19.45
N ILE A 15 -12.92 19.44 19.97
CA ILE A 15 -14.21 19.94 19.45
C ILE A 15 -14.28 21.47 19.42
N ASN A 16 -13.68 22.15 20.41
CA ASN A 16 -13.70 23.61 20.49
C ASN A 16 -12.92 24.26 19.34
N GLU A 17 -11.71 23.79 19.06
CA GLU A 17 -10.90 24.30 17.95
C GLU A 17 -11.55 24.00 16.60
N ILE A 18 -12.08 22.78 16.42
CA ILE A 18 -12.81 22.40 15.20
C ILE A 18 -14.02 23.31 15.00
N THR A 19 -14.80 23.55 16.06
CA THR A 19 -15.99 24.42 16.00
C THR A 19 -15.61 25.87 15.66
N SER A 20 -14.51 26.38 16.23
CA SER A 20 -14.01 27.72 15.91
C SER A 20 -13.65 27.83 14.43
N LEU A 21 -12.88 26.89 13.88
CA LEU A 21 -12.51 26.89 12.47
C LEU A 21 -13.73 26.78 11.56
N VAL A 22 -14.68 25.89 11.89
CA VAL A 22 -15.93 25.75 11.12
C VAL A 22 -16.69 27.07 11.08
N ARG A 23 -16.78 27.79 12.20
CA ARG A 23 -17.44 29.10 12.27
C ARG A 23 -16.71 30.14 11.41
N GLU A 24 -15.38 30.19 11.48
CA GLU A 24 -14.58 31.10 10.66
C GLU A 24 -14.75 30.85 9.16
N ILE A 25 -14.72 29.58 8.74
CA ILE A 25 -14.94 29.20 7.34
C ILE A 25 -16.34 29.62 6.89
N LYS A 26 -17.38 29.34 7.69
CA LYS A 26 -18.77 29.70 7.38
C LYS A 26 -19.01 31.21 7.31
N ASN A 27 -18.27 32.00 8.08
CA ASN A 27 -18.36 33.46 8.06
C ASN A 27 -17.61 34.09 6.86
N SER A 28 -16.80 33.30 6.15
CA SER A 28 -16.08 33.77 4.97
C SER A 28 -16.98 33.79 3.74
N LYS A 29 -16.95 34.89 2.99
CA LYS A 29 -17.61 35.00 1.68
C LYS A 29 -16.85 34.28 0.56
N LYS A 30 -15.64 33.78 0.83
CA LYS A 30 -14.72 33.19 -0.17
C LYS A 30 -14.51 31.70 -0.01
N LEU A 31 -15.02 31.10 1.06
CA LEU A 31 -14.83 29.69 1.38
C LEU A 31 -16.19 29.02 1.53
N VAL A 32 -16.25 27.75 1.14
CA VAL A 32 -17.41 26.89 1.36
C VAL A 32 -16.94 25.67 2.13
N LEU A 33 -17.56 25.42 3.29
CA LEU A 33 -17.28 24.24 4.09
C LEU A 33 -18.15 23.08 3.61
N GLU A 34 -17.54 22.15 2.88
CA GLU A 34 -18.24 20.96 2.37
C GLU A 34 -18.32 19.82 3.39
N GLY A 35 -17.28 19.62 4.21
CA GLY A 35 -17.27 18.46 5.08
C GLY A 35 -16.00 18.23 5.89
N LEU A 36 -15.99 17.04 6.51
CA LEU A 36 -14.91 16.53 7.34
C LEU A 36 -14.18 15.43 6.59
N LEU A 37 -12.85 15.52 6.56
CA LEU A 37 -11.99 14.57 5.88
C LEU A 37 -11.03 13.90 6.87
N THR A 38 -10.87 12.58 6.74
CA THR A 38 -9.75 11.85 7.34
C THR A 38 -9.17 10.81 6.39
N HIS A 39 -7.91 10.46 6.66
CA HIS A 39 -7.21 9.32 6.06
C HIS A 39 -6.59 8.52 7.20
N ALA A 40 -7.11 7.32 7.45
CA ALA A 40 -6.77 6.48 8.59
C ALA A 40 -5.50 5.64 8.36
N GLY A 41 -4.42 6.23 7.83
CA GLY A 41 -3.22 5.51 7.38
C GLY A 41 -2.53 4.61 8.42
N HIS A 42 -2.88 4.71 9.71
CA HIS A 42 -2.44 3.78 10.74
C HIS A 42 -3.04 2.36 10.58
N THR A 43 -4.03 2.16 9.70
CA THR A 43 -4.46 0.81 9.25
C THR A 43 -3.33 0.00 8.61
N TYR A 44 -2.33 0.64 8.00
CA TYR A 44 -1.17 -0.04 7.42
C TYR A 44 -0.23 -0.64 8.46
N HIS A 45 -0.38 -0.23 9.73
CA HIS A 45 0.36 -0.76 10.87
C HIS A 45 -0.45 -1.73 11.73
N ALA A 46 -1.69 -2.02 11.33
CA ALA A 46 -2.55 -2.98 12.03
C ALA A 46 -2.00 -4.41 11.91
N LYS A 47 -2.24 -5.21 12.94
CA LYS A 47 -1.76 -6.60 13.04
C LYS A 47 -2.61 -7.58 12.23
N ASN A 48 -3.88 -7.26 12.02
CA ASN A 48 -4.84 -8.15 11.36
C ASN A 48 -6.08 -7.39 10.88
N LYS A 49 -6.94 -8.07 10.11
CA LYS A 49 -8.18 -7.53 9.56
C LYS A 49 -9.14 -6.98 10.61
N THR A 50 -9.19 -7.58 11.80
CA THR A 50 -10.07 -7.13 12.89
C THR A 50 -9.66 -5.75 13.38
N GLU A 51 -8.35 -5.54 13.58
CA GLU A 51 -7.80 -4.24 13.97
C GLU A 51 -8.01 -3.18 12.87
N ILE A 52 -7.81 -3.55 11.59
CA ILE A 52 -8.12 -2.67 10.44
C ILE A 52 -9.59 -2.22 10.49
N LYS A 53 -10.52 -3.17 10.66
CA LYS A 53 -11.96 -2.87 10.76
C LYS A 53 -12.29 -1.98 11.96
N SER A 54 -11.64 -2.23 13.10
CA SER A 54 -11.80 -1.41 14.31
C SER A 54 -11.37 0.03 14.07
N ILE A 55 -10.19 0.24 13.49
CA ILE A 55 -9.65 1.55 13.14
C ILE A 55 -10.58 2.30 12.19
N TYR A 56 -11.07 1.62 11.15
CA TYR A 56 -12.01 2.22 10.20
C TYR A 56 -13.29 2.67 10.90
N ASN A 57 -13.91 1.78 11.68
CA ASN A 57 -15.16 2.08 12.38
C ASN A 57 -15.01 3.23 13.38
N ASP A 58 -13.92 3.24 14.15
CA ASP A 58 -13.60 4.33 15.08
C ASP A 58 -13.43 5.67 14.36
N SER A 59 -12.79 5.67 13.19
CA SER A 59 -12.67 6.86 12.33
C SER A 59 -14.04 7.40 11.91
N VAL A 60 -14.94 6.51 11.47
CA VAL A 60 -16.31 6.88 11.06
C VAL A 60 -17.12 7.42 12.24
N ILE A 61 -17.04 6.79 13.41
CA ILE A 61 -17.71 7.22 14.64
C ILE A 61 -17.25 8.62 15.04
N LYS A 62 -15.93 8.86 15.06
CA LYS A 62 -15.34 10.16 15.41
C LYS A 62 -15.79 11.27 14.47
N LEU A 63 -15.76 11.05 13.15
CA LEU A 63 -16.20 12.08 12.20
C LEU A 63 -17.70 12.35 12.32
N ASN A 64 -18.53 11.32 12.48
CA ASN A 64 -19.97 11.51 12.65
C ASN A 64 -20.32 12.18 13.97
N ALA A 65 -19.57 11.93 15.04
CA ALA A 65 -19.75 12.64 16.31
C ALA A 65 -19.48 14.16 16.14
N ILE A 66 -18.40 14.53 15.44
CA ILE A 66 -18.07 15.93 15.14
C ILE A 66 -19.14 16.56 14.23
N LYS A 67 -19.55 15.87 13.16
CA LYS A 67 -20.64 16.30 12.28
C LYS A 67 -21.91 16.59 13.08
N ASN A 68 -22.33 15.65 13.92
CA ASN A 68 -23.57 15.78 14.68
C ASN A 68 -23.53 16.87 15.75
N SER A 69 -22.34 17.21 16.28
CA SER A 69 -22.19 18.27 17.28
C SER A 69 -22.04 19.67 16.68
N ILE A 70 -21.58 19.80 15.44
CA ILE A 70 -21.28 21.10 14.80
C ILE A 70 -22.30 21.44 13.71
N ASP A 71 -22.49 20.56 12.72
CA ASP A 71 -23.42 20.75 11.61
C ASP A 71 -23.70 19.43 10.90
N LYS A 72 -24.96 18.97 10.99
CA LYS A 72 -25.43 17.71 10.41
C LYS A 72 -25.41 17.68 8.88
N ASN A 73 -25.19 18.81 8.21
CA ASN A 73 -25.09 18.87 6.75
C ASN A 73 -23.67 18.59 6.23
N LEU A 74 -22.65 18.56 7.09
CA LEU A 74 -21.27 18.29 6.67
C LEU A 74 -21.13 16.90 6.04
N LEU A 75 -20.44 16.82 4.91
CA LEU A 75 -20.09 15.55 4.29
C LEU A 75 -19.00 14.83 5.09
N VAL A 76 -19.07 13.50 5.19
CA VAL A 76 -18.05 12.68 5.87
C VAL A 76 -17.22 11.94 4.84
N SER A 77 -16.00 12.44 4.67
CA SER A 77 -14.88 11.91 3.94
C SER A 77 -13.99 10.88 4.69
N VAL A 78 -14.04 9.57 4.45
CA VAL A 78 -13.03 8.63 4.98
C VAL A 78 -12.26 7.85 3.90
N GLY A 79 -11.34 6.99 4.32
CA GLY A 79 -10.88 5.88 3.50
C GLY A 79 -9.37 5.79 3.32
N ASP A 80 -8.94 4.54 3.26
CA ASP A 80 -7.66 4.04 2.83
C ASP A 80 -7.90 2.64 2.22
N THR A 81 -6.91 2.09 1.52
CA THR A 81 -7.09 0.76 0.91
C THR A 81 -7.33 -0.35 1.95
N PRO A 82 -6.58 -0.46 3.06
CA PRO A 82 -6.86 -1.49 4.06
C PRO A 82 -8.30 -1.48 4.59
N GLY A 83 -8.80 -0.33 5.05
CA GLY A 83 -10.13 -0.19 5.61
C GLY A 83 -11.21 -0.46 4.56
N CYS A 84 -11.13 0.23 3.41
CA CYS A 84 -12.14 0.12 2.35
C CYS A 84 -12.21 -1.27 1.71
N SER A 85 -11.14 -2.07 1.76
CA SER A 85 -11.15 -3.43 1.23
C SER A 85 -11.68 -4.49 2.21
N ILE A 86 -11.75 -4.17 3.51
CA ILE A 86 -12.19 -5.10 4.56
C ILE A 86 -13.63 -4.84 4.99
N VAL A 87 -14.07 -3.58 5.03
CA VAL A 87 -15.43 -3.23 5.42
C VAL A 87 -16.41 -3.41 4.27
N SER A 88 -17.63 -3.81 4.59
CA SER A 88 -18.68 -4.12 3.61
C SER A 88 -19.82 -3.10 3.61
N ASN A 89 -19.86 -2.18 4.58
CA ASN A 89 -20.89 -1.16 4.69
C ASN A 89 -20.25 0.23 4.78
N PHE A 90 -20.76 1.14 3.96
CA PHE A 90 -20.32 2.54 3.84
C PHE A 90 -21.49 3.53 4.04
N SER A 91 -22.63 3.07 4.56
CA SER A 91 -23.84 3.90 4.74
C SER A 91 -23.63 5.15 5.59
N ASP A 92 -22.66 5.12 6.49
CA ASP A 92 -22.43 6.17 7.49
C ASP A 92 -21.42 7.23 7.01
N VAL A 93 -21.02 7.19 5.73
CA VAL A 93 -20.08 8.13 5.12
C VAL A 93 -20.58 8.58 3.75
N ASN A 94 -20.15 9.75 3.30
CA ASN A 94 -20.57 10.32 2.02
C ASN A 94 -19.63 9.95 0.87
N GLU A 95 -18.34 9.74 1.16
CA GLU A 95 -17.32 9.39 0.17
C GLU A 95 -16.26 8.48 0.82
N ILE A 96 -15.70 7.55 0.04
CA ILE A 96 -14.48 6.81 0.38
C ILE A 96 -13.33 7.12 -0.57
N ARG A 97 -12.09 7.13 -0.08
CA ARG A 97 -10.89 7.47 -0.87
C ARG A 97 -9.77 6.41 -0.83
N PRO A 98 -10.02 5.14 -1.18
CA PRO A 98 -8.94 4.17 -1.40
C PRO A 98 -8.18 4.46 -2.71
N GLY A 99 -6.91 4.07 -2.79
CA GLY A 99 -6.09 4.29 -3.98
C GLY A 99 -5.26 3.08 -4.40
N ASN A 100 -4.50 2.51 -3.47
CA ASN A 100 -3.61 1.38 -3.72
C ASN A 100 -4.33 0.13 -4.26
N PHE A 101 -5.61 -0.04 -3.95
CA PHE A 101 -6.44 -1.21 -4.32
C PHE A 101 -6.47 -1.53 -5.83
N VAL A 102 -6.18 -0.55 -6.69
CA VAL A 102 -6.07 -0.75 -8.14
C VAL A 102 -4.97 -1.75 -8.49
N PHE A 103 -3.89 -1.77 -7.70
CA PHE A 103 -2.78 -2.71 -7.87
C PHE A 103 -2.66 -3.71 -6.73
N TYR A 104 -3.04 -3.33 -5.52
CA TYR A 104 -2.55 -3.93 -4.29
C TYR A 104 -1.01 -4.09 -4.30
N ASP A 105 -0.46 -4.80 -3.33
CA ASP A 105 0.96 -5.12 -3.23
C ASP A 105 1.20 -6.19 -2.17
N TYR A 106 2.48 -6.50 -1.92
CA TYR A 106 2.85 -7.50 -0.94
C TYR A 106 2.48 -7.09 0.49
N MET A 107 2.49 -5.80 0.83
CA MET A 107 2.04 -5.33 2.15
C MET A 107 0.56 -5.61 2.34
N GLN A 108 -0.29 -5.24 1.38
CA GLN A 108 -1.73 -5.49 1.45
C GLN A 108 -2.05 -6.99 1.54
N TYR A 109 -1.33 -7.83 0.79
CA TYR A 109 -1.46 -9.28 0.88
C TYR A 109 -1.08 -9.82 2.26
N LYS A 110 0.02 -9.32 2.85
CA LYS A 110 0.49 -9.76 4.16
C LYS A 110 -0.38 -9.26 5.32
N LEU A 111 -1.06 -8.12 5.17
CA LEU A 111 -2.13 -7.67 6.06
C LEU A 111 -3.43 -8.49 5.90
N GLY A 112 -3.51 -9.33 4.85
CA GLY A 112 -4.70 -10.09 4.51
C GLY A 112 -5.80 -9.24 3.86
N VAL A 113 -5.50 -8.02 3.44
CA VAL A 113 -6.45 -7.09 2.82
C VAL A 113 -6.89 -7.60 1.44
N CYS A 114 -5.97 -8.23 0.70
CA CYS A 114 -6.25 -8.83 -0.59
C CYS A 114 -5.77 -10.29 -0.65
N SER A 115 -6.33 -11.05 -1.59
CA SER A 115 -5.74 -12.30 -2.05
C SER A 115 -4.57 -12.01 -3.00
N PHE A 116 -3.68 -13.00 -3.16
CA PHE A 116 -2.54 -12.83 -4.07
C PHE A 116 -2.96 -12.61 -5.52
N ASN A 117 -4.07 -13.24 -5.96
CA ASN A 117 -4.57 -13.12 -7.32
C ASN A 117 -5.15 -11.72 -7.64
N GLN A 118 -5.35 -10.88 -6.62
CA GLN A 118 -5.80 -9.49 -6.80
C GLN A 118 -4.63 -8.52 -6.95
N ILE A 119 -3.39 -8.95 -6.70
CA ILE A 119 -2.22 -8.13 -6.97
C ILE A 119 -2.07 -8.04 -8.49
N ALA A 120 -2.01 -6.82 -9.02
CA ALA A 120 -1.95 -6.56 -10.45
C ALA A 120 -0.59 -6.02 -10.92
N THR A 121 0.41 -5.97 -10.03
CA THR A 121 1.76 -5.47 -10.35
C THR A 121 2.87 -6.40 -9.86
N VAL A 122 3.88 -6.56 -10.71
CA VAL A 122 5.12 -7.27 -10.40
C VAL A 122 6.27 -6.56 -11.13
N LEU A 123 7.42 -6.45 -10.48
CA LEU A 123 8.65 -5.97 -11.10
C LEU A 123 9.44 -7.17 -11.65
N ALA A 124 9.65 -7.21 -12.96
CA ALA A 124 10.55 -8.18 -13.59
C ALA A 124 12.00 -7.69 -13.47
N VAL A 125 12.88 -8.51 -12.89
CA VAL A 125 14.28 -8.16 -12.66
C VAL A 125 15.21 -9.27 -13.18
N PRO A 126 16.35 -8.94 -13.81
CA PRO A 126 17.31 -9.93 -14.26
C PRO A 126 18.15 -10.45 -13.10
N VAL A 127 18.41 -11.76 -13.13
CA VAL A 127 19.32 -12.44 -12.21
C VAL A 127 20.76 -12.23 -12.68
N VAL A 128 21.59 -11.59 -11.84
CA VAL A 128 22.97 -11.24 -12.19
C VAL A 128 24.00 -12.16 -11.55
N ALA A 129 23.69 -12.78 -10.40
CA ALA A 129 24.59 -13.74 -9.76
C ALA A 129 23.83 -14.77 -8.91
N LYS A 130 24.50 -15.88 -8.61
CA LYS A 130 24.01 -16.96 -7.75
C LYS A 130 25.07 -17.35 -6.73
N HIS A 131 24.67 -17.57 -5.48
CA HIS A 131 25.52 -18.02 -4.38
C HIS A 131 24.93 -19.28 -3.75
N SER A 132 25.45 -20.45 -4.15
CA SER A 132 24.91 -21.77 -3.79
C SER A 132 25.15 -22.15 -2.33
N ASP A 133 26.26 -21.68 -1.75
CA ASP A 133 26.63 -21.84 -0.34
C ASP A 133 25.53 -21.32 0.61
N ARG A 134 24.85 -20.25 0.22
CA ARG A 134 23.82 -19.57 1.01
C ARG A 134 22.43 -19.59 0.38
N ASN A 135 22.24 -20.23 -0.76
CA ASN A 135 20.98 -20.24 -1.53
C ASN A 135 20.43 -18.82 -1.76
N GLU A 136 21.28 -17.92 -2.24
CA GLU A 136 20.93 -16.54 -2.54
C GLU A 136 21.15 -16.23 -4.01
N ILE A 137 20.25 -15.44 -4.59
CA ILE A 137 20.40 -14.88 -5.94
C ILE A 137 20.53 -13.36 -5.83
N VAL A 138 21.39 -12.79 -6.66
CA VAL A 138 21.52 -11.34 -6.80
C VAL A 138 20.76 -10.93 -8.05
N VAL A 139 19.94 -9.89 -7.94
CA VAL A 139 19.15 -9.34 -9.05
C VAL A 139 19.47 -7.87 -9.25
N TYR A 140 19.36 -7.40 -10.49
CA TYR A 140 19.36 -5.96 -10.78
C TYR A 140 17.95 -5.43 -10.55
N GLY A 141 17.71 -4.92 -9.36
CA GLY A 141 16.38 -4.72 -8.78
C GLY A 141 16.49 -4.23 -7.34
N GLY A 142 17.21 -3.13 -7.15
CA GLY A 142 17.44 -2.50 -5.84
C GLY A 142 16.45 -1.38 -5.50
N ALA A 143 16.87 -0.52 -4.58
CA ALA A 143 16.09 0.60 -4.06
C ALA A 143 15.56 1.56 -5.13
N VAL A 144 16.30 1.80 -6.22
CA VAL A 144 15.84 2.69 -7.30
C VAL A 144 14.72 2.08 -8.14
N HIS A 145 14.40 0.80 -7.94
CA HIS A 145 13.32 0.09 -8.63
C HIS A 145 12.17 -0.25 -7.67
N LEU A 146 12.49 -0.73 -6.46
CA LEU A 146 11.51 -1.25 -5.49
C LEU A 146 11.15 -0.26 -4.37
N SER A 147 11.86 0.87 -4.26
CA SER A 147 11.96 1.69 -3.05
C SER A 147 12.71 0.96 -1.92
N LYS A 148 12.77 1.55 -0.71
CA LYS A 148 13.32 0.93 0.51
C LYS A 148 12.25 0.46 1.49
N ASP A 149 10.97 0.45 1.09
CA ASP A 149 9.90 -0.04 1.95
C ASP A 149 10.08 -1.54 2.22
N PHE A 150 9.79 -1.91 3.46
CA PHE A 150 9.87 -3.29 3.92
C PHE A 150 8.72 -3.60 4.85
N ILE A 151 8.42 -4.89 4.97
CA ILE A 151 7.66 -5.44 6.10
C ILE A 151 8.61 -6.21 7.00
N GLU A 152 8.23 -6.35 8.27
CA GLU A 152 8.94 -7.22 9.19
C GLU A 152 8.19 -8.54 9.39
N GLU A 153 8.87 -9.66 9.19
CA GLU A 153 8.32 -10.99 9.43
C GLU A 153 9.35 -11.87 10.15
N ARG A 154 9.02 -12.28 11.38
CA ARG A 154 9.90 -13.08 12.25
C ARG A 154 11.28 -12.40 12.42
N SER A 155 11.26 -11.13 12.82
CA SER A 155 12.45 -10.29 13.05
C SER A 155 13.38 -10.13 11.83
N ARG A 156 12.80 -10.24 10.62
CA ARG A 156 13.53 -10.07 9.36
C ARG A 156 12.81 -9.05 8.50
N LYS A 157 13.58 -8.16 7.89
CA LYS A 157 13.08 -7.25 6.86
C LYS A 157 12.87 -8.01 5.55
N ILE A 158 11.73 -7.78 4.92
CA ILE A 158 11.39 -8.31 3.61
C ILE A 158 11.08 -7.13 2.70
N TYR A 159 11.80 -7.03 1.59
CA TYR A 159 11.70 -5.95 0.60
C TYR A 159 10.91 -6.35 -0.66
N GLY A 160 10.28 -7.53 -0.64
CA GLY A 160 9.41 -7.99 -1.72
C GLY A 160 9.14 -9.50 -1.68
N GLY A 161 8.00 -9.90 -2.23
CA GLY A 161 7.67 -11.30 -2.48
C GLY A 161 8.24 -11.78 -3.81
N VAL A 162 8.65 -13.04 -3.91
CA VAL A 162 9.31 -13.58 -5.12
C VAL A 162 8.38 -14.52 -5.88
N VAL A 163 8.25 -14.32 -7.18
CA VAL A 163 7.37 -15.11 -8.07
C VAL A 163 8.09 -15.53 -9.35
N LYS A 164 7.58 -16.59 -9.98
CA LYS A 164 7.98 -16.98 -11.34
C LYS A 164 7.21 -16.16 -12.34
N LEU A 165 7.88 -15.74 -13.41
CA LEU A 165 7.25 -15.06 -14.54
C LEU A 165 6.91 -16.07 -15.63
N PHE A 166 5.77 -15.87 -16.26
CA PHE A 166 5.32 -16.53 -17.48
C PHE A 166 5.01 -15.46 -18.54
N SER A 167 4.68 -15.86 -19.77
CA SER A 167 4.45 -14.92 -20.88
C SER A 167 3.42 -13.83 -20.55
N GLU A 168 2.31 -14.20 -19.91
CA GLU A 168 1.18 -13.30 -19.64
C GLU A 168 0.69 -13.37 -18.18
N SER A 169 1.49 -13.94 -17.29
CA SER A 169 1.12 -14.10 -15.88
C SER A 169 2.33 -14.33 -14.98
N TRP A 170 2.09 -14.44 -13.68
CA TRP A 170 3.10 -14.85 -12.70
C TRP A 170 2.51 -15.86 -11.71
N SER A 171 3.39 -16.64 -11.09
CA SER A 171 2.99 -17.63 -10.08
C SER A 171 2.55 -16.95 -8.78
N LYS A 172 1.94 -17.74 -7.89
CA LYS A 172 1.90 -17.41 -6.45
C LYS A 172 3.33 -17.23 -5.88
N PRO A 173 3.50 -16.54 -4.75
CA PRO A 173 4.80 -16.38 -4.11
C PRO A 173 5.47 -17.73 -3.86
N ILE A 174 6.73 -17.83 -4.25
CA ILE A 174 7.54 -19.00 -3.97
C ILE A 174 7.69 -19.10 -2.45
N LYS A 175 7.21 -20.20 -1.87
CA LYS A 175 7.26 -20.43 -0.42
C LYS A 175 8.70 -20.29 0.09
N ASN A 176 8.90 -19.51 1.16
CA ASN A 176 10.20 -19.21 1.75
C ASN A 176 11.20 -18.47 0.83
N ALA A 177 10.74 -17.86 -0.27
CA ALA A 177 11.54 -16.95 -1.08
C ALA A 177 11.12 -15.49 -0.87
N PHE A 178 12.09 -14.61 -0.68
CA PHE A 178 11.85 -13.19 -0.40
C PHE A 178 13.10 -12.35 -0.70
N VAL A 179 12.90 -11.06 -0.99
CA VAL A 179 14.00 -10.09 -1.08
C VAL A 179 14.48 -9.77 0.34
N LYS A 180 15.66 -10.29 0.70
CA LYS A 180 16.26 -10.21 2.04
C LYS A 180 16.92 -8.85 2.31
N SER A 181 17.53 -8.26 1.30
CA SER A 181 18.18 -6.95 1.39
C SER A 181 18.28 -6.30 0.02
N ILE A 182 18.39 -4.98 0.02
CA ILE A 182 18.55 -4.19 -1.19
C ILE A 182 19.65 -3.14 -1.00
N SER A 183 20.51 -2.99 -2.01
CA SER A 183 21.36 -1.83 -2.21
C SER A 183 20.66 -0.84 -3.17
N GLN A 184 21.38 0.12 -3.73
CA GLN A 184 20.80 1.06 -4.69
C GLN A 184 20.24 0.34 -5.93
N GLU A 185 21.07 -0.44 -6.61
CA GLU A 185 20.73 -1.09 -7.89
C GLU A 185 20.44 -2.59 -7.75
N HIS A 186 20.85 -3.22 -6.65
CA HIS A 186 20.79 -4.67 -6.50
C HIS A 186 19.91 -5.12 -5.35
N GLY A 187 19.21 -6.24 -5.55
CA GLY A 187 18.51 -6.97 -4.50
C GLY A 187 19.17 -8.33 -4.25
N ILE A 188 19.12 -8.78 -2.99
CA ILE A 188 19.51 -10.14 -2.61
C ILE A 188 18.23 -10.89 -2.26
N ILE A 189 17.94 -11.96 -3.00
CA ILE A 189 16.81 -12.85 -2.75
C ILE A 189 17.31 -14.10 -2.05
N LYS A 190 16.71 -14.42 -0.91
CA LYS A 190 16.81 -15.75 -0.29
C LYS A 190 15.78 -16.65 -0.99
N ILE A 191 16.17 -17.86 -1.40
CA ILE A 191 15.29 -18.77 -2.14
C ILE A 191 15.55 -20.24 -1.73
N PRO A 192 14.55 -21.13 -1.71
CA PRO A 192 14.77 -22.55 -1.43
C PRO A 192 15.71 -23.21 -2.45
N LYS A 193 16.52 -24.18 -2.01
CA LYS A 193 17.48 -24.89 -2.88
C LYS A 193 16.83 -25.48 -4.14
N SER A 194 15.65 -26.09 -4.00
CA SER A 194 14.90 -26.69 -5.11
C SER A 194 14.46 -25.69 -6.18
N GLU A 195 14.33 -24.41 -5.82
CA GLU A 195 14.01 -23.33 -6.76
C GLU A 195 15.28 -22.62 -7.24
N PHE A 196 16.28 -22.48 -6.38
CA PHE A 196 17.60 -21.96 -6.72
C PHE A 196 18.24 -22.70 -7.90
N GLU A 197 18.16 -24.04 -7.92
CA GLU A 197 18.73 -24.87 -8.99
C GLU A 197 18.10 -24.60 -10.37
N LYS A 198 16.83 -24.16 -10.39
CA LYS A 198 16.08 -23.87 -11.62
C LYS A 198 16.38 -22.47 -12.19
N VAL A 199 16.83 -21.54 -11.35
CA VAL A 199 17.12 -20.16 -11.76
C VAL A 199 18.44 -20.10 -12.54
N LYS A 200 18.46 -19.40 -13.67
CA LYS A 200 19.66 -19.16 -14.48
C LYS A 200 20.12 -17.71 -14.38
N ILE A 201 21.43 -17.47 -14.36
CA ILE A 201 21.96 -16.11 -14.54
C ILE A 201 21.51 -15.61 -15.92
N GLY A 202 21.11 -14.34 -16.01
CA GLY A 202 20.52 -13.72 -17.21
C GLY A 202 19.01 -13.95 -17.36
N SER A 203 18.40 -14.87 -16.60
CA SER A 203 16.93 -15.04 -16.63
C SER A 203 16.23 -13.94 -15.81
N LEU A 204 14.93 -13.75 -16.07
CA LEU A 204 14.08 -12.84 -15.32
C LEU A 204 13.37 -13.57 -14.18
N ILE A 205 13.23 -12.88 -13.04
CA ILE A 205 12.38 -13.29 -11.92
C ILE A 205 11.47 -12.13 -11.53
N GLY A 206 10.28 -12.45 -11.00
CA GLY A 206 9.32 -11.44 -10.58
C GLY A 206 9.48 -11.10 -9.10
N ILE A 207 9.42 -9.82 -8.77
CA ILE A 207 9.31 -9.30 -7.41
C ILE A 207 7.98 -8.59 -7.27
N VAL A 208 7.15 -9.07 -6.36
CA VAL A 208 5.96 -8.35 -5.92
C VAL A 208 6.41 -7.29 -4.93
N PRO A 209 6.27 -5.99 -5.26
CA PRO A 209 6.80 -4.92 -4.43
C PRO A 209 6.09 -4.87 -3.08
N ILE A 210 6.77 -4.33 -2.06
CA ILE A 210 6.12 -4.05 -0.76
C ILE A 210 5.06 -2.98 -0.91
N HIS A 211 5.35 -1.95 -1.71
CA HIS A 211 4.50 -0.80 -1.91
C HIS A 211 4.43 -0.47 -3.40
N SER A 212 3.31 -0.79 -4.04
CA SER A 212 3.17 -0.64 -5.49
C SER A 212 3.30 0.81 -5.94
N CYS A 213 2.71 1.77 -5.21
CA CYS A 213 2.75 3.20 -5.55
C CYS A 213 4.19 3.72 -5.74
N LEU A 214 5.11 3.35 -4.85
CA LEU A 214 6.51 3.78 -4.93
C LEU A 214 7.26 3.11 -6.09
N THR A 215 7.08 1.80 -6.26
CA THR A 215 7.70 1.05 -7.37
C THR A 215 7.25 1.61 -8.71
N VAL A 216 5.95 1.86 -8.84
CA VAL A 216 5.34 2.44 -10.04
C VAL A 216 5.89 3.83 -10.35
N SER A 217 6.01 4.69 -9.33
CA SER A 217 6.58 6.03 -9.46
C SER A 217 8.03 5.98 -9.98
N LEU A 218 8.84 5.06 -9.44
CA LEU A 218 10.22 4.87 -9.85
C LEU A 218 10.35 4.35 -11.28
N MET A 219 9.50 3.38 -11.67
CA MET A 219 9.56 2.74 -12.99
C MET A 219 8.95 3.58 -14.11
N LYS A 220 8.03 4.51 -13.80
CA LYS A 220 7.38 5.48 -14.71
C LYS A 220 6.53 4.90 -15.85
N GLN A 221 6.63 3.60 -16.13
CA GLN A 221 5.90 2.91 -17.18
C GLN A 221 5.53 1.51 -16.72
N TYR A 222 4.44 1.00 -17.28
CA TYR A 222 3.96 -0.35 -17.11
C TYR A 222 3.98 -1.08 -18.43
N LEU A 223 4.24 -2.39 -18.39
CA LEU A 223 3.95 -3.30 -19.47
C LEU A 223 2.80 -4.20 -19.02
N THR A 224 1.68 -4.19 -19.76
CA THR A 224 0.56 -5.10 -19.47
C THR A 224 0.90 -6.52 -19.92
N THR A 225 0.15 -7.50 -19.43
CA THR A 225 0.26 -8.92 -19.82
C THR A 225 -0.08 -9.17 -21.30
N TYR A 226 -0.71 -8.20 -21.98
CA TYR A 226 -0.98 -8.24 -23.42
C TYR A 226 -0.04 -7.31 -24.21
N ASN A 227 1.17 -7.07 -23.66
CA ASN A 227 2.25 -6.32 -24.31
C ASN A 227 1.93 -4.86 -24.66
N LYS A 228 1.00 -4.22 -23.91
CA LYS A 228 0.71 -2.78 -24.05
C LYS A 228 1.56 -1.98 -23.08
N ARG A 229 2.20 -0.92 -23.55
CA ARG A 229 2.88 0.06 -22.69
C ARG A 229 1.91 1.12 -22.23
N ILE A 230 1.93 1.40 -20.93
CA ILE A 230 1.16 2.47 -20.30
C ILE A 230 2.16 3.36 -19.57
N PHE A 231 2.08 4.67 -19.75
CA PHE A 231 2.87 5.63 -18.98
C PHE A 231 2.17 5.89 -17.65
N ALA A 232 2.92 5.88 -16.55
CA ALA A 232 2.41 6.42 -15.30
C ALA A 232 2.10 7.91 -15.51
N MET A 233 1.03 8.42 -14.88
CA MET A 233 0.74 9.85 -14.97
C MET A 233 1.97 10.62 -14.50
N ASN A 234 2.44 11.54 -15.35
CA ASN A 234 3.51 12.45 -14.97
C ASN A 234 2.99 13.31 -13.82
N ASN A 235 3.64 13.22 -12.65
CA ASN A 235 3.53 14.28 -11.67
C ASN A 235 4.25 15.50 -12.30
N PHE A 236 3.47 16.52 -12.63
CA PHE A 236 3.98 17.83 -13.07
C PHE A 236 4.83 18.47 -11.97
#